data_AF-A0ABD5DV08-F1
#
_entry.id   AF-A0ABD5DV08-F1
#
_cell.length_a   1.000
_cell.length_b   1.000
_cell.length_c   1.000
_cell.angle_alpha   90.00
_cell.angle_beta   90.00
_cell.angle_gamma   90.00
#
_symmetry.space_group_name_H-M   'P 1'
#
loop_
_entity.id
_entity.type
_entity.pdbx_description
1 polymer ?
#
loop_
_entity_poly.entity_id
_entity_poly.type
_entity_poly.pdbx_seq_one_letter_code
_entity_poly.pdbx_strand_id
1 'polypeptide(L)' 'ALDLVKKTNNTLAVTGEAFSRQEAGVALRKGNDDLLKAVDGAIADMQKDGSLKALSEKWFGADVTK' A
#
# COMPACT_ATOMS: atom_id res chain seq x y z
N ALA A 1 -6.28 7.31 -5.52
CA ALA A 1 -7.55 7.53 -6.24
C ALA A 1 -8.78 7.22 -5.37
N LEU A 2 -8.83 6.04 -4.73
CA LEU A 2 -9.97 5.62 -3.88
C LEU A 2 -10.31 6.59 -2.75
N ASP A 3 -9.31 7.09 -2.02
CA ASP A 3 -9.50 8.13 -0.99
C ASP A 3 -10.15 9.41 -1.54
N LEU A 4 -9.82 9.78 -2.78
CA LEU A 4 -10.29 11.00 -3.43
C LEU A 4 -11.76 10.87 -3.88
N VAL A 5 -12.16 9.69 -4.35
CA VAL A 5 -13.59 9.35 -4.61
C VAL A 5 -14.40 9.43 -3.31
N LYS A 6 -13.85 8.87 -2.21
CA LYS A 6 -14.49 8.91 -0.89
C LYS A 6 -14.66 10.34 -0.37
N LYS A 7 -13.62 11.18 -0.49
CA LYS A 7 -13.66 12.59 -0.04
C LYS A 7 -14.59 13.48 -0.87
N THR A 8 -14.83 13.12 -2.13
CA THR A 8 -15.71 13.86 -3.04
C THR A 8 -17.15 13.35 -3.04
N ASN A 9 -17.49 12.42 -2.12
CA ASN A 9 -18.83 11.84 -2.00
C ASN A 9 -19.35 11.29 -3.35
N ASN A 10 -18.49 10.56 -4.05
CA ASN A 10 -18.75 9.94 -5.36
C ASN A 10 -19.07 10.90 -6.51
N THR A 11 -18.81 12.21 -6.38
CA THR A 11 -18.88 13.13 -7.53
C THR A 11 -17.73 12.92 -8.52
N LEU A 12 -16.61 12.34 -8.08
CA LEU A 12 -15.53 11.86 -8.95
C LEU A 12 -15.56 10.33 -9.05
N ALA A 13 -15.22 9.81 -10.23
CA ALA A 13 -15.09 8.38 -10.50
C ALA A 13 -13.72 8.05 -11.10
N VAL A 14 -13.18 6.88 -10.75
CA VAL A 14 -12.00 6.31 -11.42
C VAL A 14 -12.45 5.76 -12.77
N THR A 15 -11.75 6.12 -13.84
CA THR A 15 -12.06 5.66 -15.21
C THR A 15 -10.79 5.17 -15.89
N GLY A 16 -10.94 4.19 -16.77
CA GLY A 16 -9.83 3.58 -17.51
C GLY A 16 -8.99 2.59 -16.69
N GLU A 17 -8.02 1.99 -17.35
CA GLU A 17 -7.05 1.09 -16.73
C GLU A 17 -5.96 1.89 -15.99
N ALA A 18 -5.31 1.25 -15.03
CA ALA A 18 -4.18 1.85 -14.33
C ALA A 18 -3.06 2.17 -15.33
N PHE A 19 -2.80 3.46 -15.54
CA PHE A 19 -1.77 3.93 -16.47
C PHE A 19 -0.37 3.43 -16.10
N SER A 20 -0.08 3.34 -14.80
CA SER A 20 1.19 2.83 -14.28
C SER A 20 1.05 2.37 -12.83
N ARG A 21 1.80 1.33 -12.46
CA ARG A 21 1.91 0.89 -11.06
C ARG A 21 2.73 1.91 -10.29
N GLN A 22 2.15 2.45 -9.21
CA GLN A 22 2.86 3.29 -8.27
C GLN A 22 3.15 2.46 -7.04
N GLU A 23 4.43 2.17 -6.82
CA GLU A 23 4.90 1.41 -5.68
C GLU A 23 5.30 2.36 -4.55
N ALA A 24 5.01 1.97 -3.32
CA ALA A 24 5.44 2.68 -2.12
C ALA A 24 6.43 1.81 -1.36
N GLY A 25 7.47 2.43 -0.79
CA GLY A 25 8.51 1.74 -0.03
C GLY A 25 9.06 2.59 1.10
N VAL A 26 9.72 1.93 2.05
CA VAL A 26 10.39 2.59 3.18
C VAL A 26 11.85 2.84 2.79
N ALA A 27 12.25 4.12 2.75
CA ALA A 27 13.63 4.47 2.42
C ALA A 27 14.56 4.32 3.64
N LEU A 28 15.68 3.64 3.44
CA LEU A 28 16.71 3.42 4.47
C LEU A 28 18.06 3.98 4.03
N ARG A 29 18.95 4.25 5.00
CA ARG A 29 20.32 4.67 4.72
C ARG A 29 21.07 3.55 3.99
N LYS A 30 21.76 3.90 2.91
CA LYS A 30 22.60 2.96 2.13
C LYS A 30 23.65 2.30 3.04
N GLY A 31 23.82 0.98 2.88
CA GLY A 31 24.77 0.17 3.66
C GLY A 31 24.25 -0.32 5.01
N ASN A 32 22.96 -0.13 5.30
CA ASN A 32 22.33 -0.67 6.50
C ASN A 32 21.55 -1.97 6.17
N ASP A 33 22.28 -3.00 5.77
CA ASP A 33 21.72 -4.24 5.24
C ASP A 33 20.93 -5.06 6.29
N ASP A 34 21.34 -5.01 7.56
CA ASP A 34 20.63 -5.68 8.65
C ASP A 34 19.24 -5.07 8.89
N LEU A 35 19.15 -3.74 8.90
CA LEU A 35 17.88 -3.05 9.04
C LEU A 35 16.99 -3.26 7.81
N LEU A 36 17.57 -3.26 6.61
CA LEU A 36 16.85 -3.57 5.38
C LEU A 36 16.19 -4.95 5.46
N LYS A 37 16.96 -5.99 5.81
CA LYS A 37 16.43 -7.35 5.95
C LYS A 37 15.35 -7.48 7.01
N ALA A 38 15.52 -6.80 8.15
CA ALA A 38 14.52 -6.82 9.22
C ALA A 38 13.21 -6.16 8.80
N VAL A 39 13.28 -5.01 8.10
CA VAL A 39 12.11 -4.30 7.59
C VAL A 39 11.42 -5.11 6.49
N ASP A 40 12.17 -5.63 5.53
CA ASP A 40 11.62 -6.45 4.43
C ASP A 40 10.97 -7.73 4.98
N GLY A 41 11.59 -8.37 5.98
CA GLY A 41 11.03 -9.54 6.66
C GLY A 41 9.70 -9.23 7.36
N ALA A 42 9.66 -8.14 8.14
CA ALA A 42 8.44 -7.71 8.81
C ALA A 42 7.31 -7.39 7.81
N ILE A 43 7.62 -6.72 6.69
CA ILE A 43 6.64 -6.44 5.63
C ILE A 43 6.14 -7.75 5.01
N ALA A 44 7.03 -8.70 4.72
CA ALA A 44 6.64 -9.99 4.15
C ALA A 44 5.76 -10.81 5.10
N ASP A 45 6.04 -10.77 6.41
CA ASP A 45 5.21 -11.44 7.41
C ASP A 45 3.84 -10.77 7.52
N MET A 46 3.78 -9.43 7.49
CA MET A 46 2.52 -8.67 7.46
C MET A 46 1.68 -8.90 6.18
N GLN A 47 2.33 -9.27 5.07
CA GLN A 47 1.62 -9.68 3.84
C GLN A 47 1.02 -11.08 4.00
N LYS A 48 1.78 -12.01 4.61
CA LYS A 48 1.35 -13.40 4.82
C LYS A 48 0.25 -13.53 5.86
N ASP A 49 0.36 -12.79 6.96
CA ASP A 49 -0.60 -12.85 8.07
C ASP A 49 -1.91 -12.07 7.79
N GLY A 50 -1.94 -11.28 6.70
CA GLY A 50 -3.09 -10.50 6.28
C GLY A 50 -3.23 -9.13 6.98
N SER A 51 -2.29 -8.75 7.85
CA SER A 51 -2.27 -7.46 8.52
C SER A 51 -2.22 -6.30 7.53
N LEU A 52 -1.47 -6.44 6.43
CA LEU A 52 -1.43 -5.43 5.36
C LEU A 52 -2.75 -5.28 4.62
N LYS A 53 -3.47 -6.39 4.42
CA LYS A 53 -4.82 -6.35 3.86
C LYS A 53 -5.80 -5.66 4.80
N ALA A 54 -5.77 -5.98 6.10
CA ALA A 54 -6.61 -5.34 7.10
C ALA A 54 -6.35 -3.82 7.20
N LEU A 55 -5.09 -3.41 7.13
CA LEU A 55 -4.71 -1.99 7.04
C LEU A 55 -5.25 -1.34 5.77
N SER A 56 -5.13 -2.02 4.63
CA SER A 56 -5.63 -1.52 3.34
C SER A 56 -7.13 -1.29 3.36
N GLU A 57 -7.90 -2.24 3.87
CA GLU A 57 -9.35 -2.12 4.00
C GLU A 57 -9.74 -1.00 4.98
N LYS A 58 -9.03 -0.86 6.11
CA LYS A 58 -9.29 0.19 7.09
C LYS A 58 -9.09 1.59 6.53
N TRP A 59 -8.01 1.82 5.79
CA TRP A 59 -7.62 3.16 5.35
C TRP A 59 -8.12 3.51 3.95
N PHE A 60 -8.17 2.54 3.04
CA PHE A 60 -8.55 2.76 1.65
C PHE A 60 -9.90 2.15 1.27
N GLY A 61 -10.50 1.32 2.13
CA GLY A 61 -11.78 0.66 1.84
C GLY A 61 -11.70 -0.44 0.78
N ALA A 62 -10.49 -0.77 0.33
CA ALA A 62 -10.21 -1.82 -0.64
C ALA A 62 -8.81 -2.40 -0.37
N ASP A 63 -8.61 -3.64 -0.80
CA ASP A 63 -7.31 -4.27 -0.77
C ASP A 63 -6.41 -3.65 -1.84
N VAL A 64 -5.43 -2.84 -1.39
CA VAL A 64 -4.42 -2.18 -2.25
C VAL A 64 -3.08 -2.93 -2.24
N THR A 65 -3.04 -4.15 -1.69
CA THR A 65 -1.81 -4.95 -1.61
C THR A 65 -1.62 -5.88 -2.82
N LYS A 66 -2.57 -5.89 -3.77
CA LYS A 66 -2.54 -6.67 -5.01
C LYS A 66 -2.04 -5.86 -6.20
#